data_AF-A0A4V6AB10-F1
#
_entry.id   AF-A0A4V6AB10-F1
#
_cell.length_a   1.000
_cell.length_b   1.000
_cell.length_c   1.000
_cell.angle_alpha   90.00
_cell.angle_beta   90.00
_cell.angle_gamma   90.00
#
_symmetry.space_group_name_H-M   'P 1'
#
loop_
_entity.id
_entity.type
_entity.pdbx_description
1 polymer ?
#
loop_
_entity_poly.entity_id
_entity_poly.type
_entity_poly.pdbx_seq_one_letter_code
_entity_poly.pdbx_strand_id
1 'polypeptide(L)'
;MSLSHKTSHIVPSPIVLFLLLCLVLLRTKASSTDFDFGTLTLSSLKFLGDAHLNNGSVRLTRDLAVPNSGAGKALYSKPIRFRQPSTQSIASFSTFFSFSVTNLNPSSIGGGLAFVLSPDSDALGSAGGFLGLLNVDDGPEAASSFVAVEFDTLMDVEFKDINGNHVGLDLNSMVSTQIGDLGAINIDLKSGDLVNAWIDYDGSNQSFNISVSYSNLKPKEPILSFSLDLDQYVTDFMYVGFSGSTQGSTEIHSIEWWSFSSSFQSSLGSESPSSVPPPPTASLMNPSASSVKSPPPTLAPSGLESVSGKSDKSNSCHNQLCKQGAGAVAGVVTASAFFVIFAGVLIWVFSKRFKHVKKPVSFASEVPLVPRAKPTLSFSTSHLLLSLQDSVSDCNDLIAISSSSSENSFIRGHDLV
;
A
#
# COMPACT_ATOMS: atom_id res chain seq x y z
N MET A 1 59.68 -29.27 -46.40
CA MET A 1 59.37 -29.19 -44.95
C MET A 1 57.88 -28.88 -44.82
N SER A 2 57.08 -29.85 -44.38
CA SER A 2 55.64 -29.64 -44.12
C SER A 2 55.44 -29.65 -42.60
N LEU A 3 55.07 -28.51 -42.03
CA LEU A 3 54.78 -28.34 -40.60
C LEU A 3 53.34 -28.78 -40.35
N SER A 4 53.18 -29.98 -39.80
CA SER A 4 51.89 -30.48 -39.32
C SER A 4 51.53 -29.77 -38.01
N HIS A 5 50.64 -28.79 -38.09
CA HIS A 5 50.05 -28.16 -36.91
C HIS A 5 49.03 -29.12 -36.28
N LYS A 6 49.45 -29.78 -35.21
CA LYS A 6 48.58 -30.62 -34.38
C LYS A 6 47.74 -29.72 -33.49
N THR A 7 46.50 -29.43 -33.89
CA THR A 7 45.52 -28.73 -33.06
C THR A 7 45.13 -29.63 -31.89
N SER A 8 45.65 -29.34 -30.71
CA SER A 8 45.24 -29.97 -29.45
C SER A 8 43.87 -29.44 -29.04
N HIS A 9 42.84 -30.29 -29.15
CA HIS A 9 41.51 -30.02 -28.60
C HIS A 9 41.59 -30.07 -27.07
N ILE A 10 41.56 -28.90 -26.43
CA ILE A 10 41.51 -28.78 -24.98
C ILE A 10 40.07 -29.05 -24.56
N VAL A 11 39.80 -30.22 -23.99
CA VAL A 11 38.52 -30.52 -23.36
C VAL A 11 38.53 -29.89 -21.97
N PRO A 12 37.60 -28.98 -21.63
CA PRO A 12 37.57 -28.35 -20.32
C PRO A 12 37.37 -29.40 -19.23
N SER A 13 38.12 -29.27 -18.14
CA SER A 13 38.04 -30.17 -16.99
C SER A 13 36.61 -30.24 -16.44
N PRO A 14 36.11 -31.42 -16.02
CA PRO A 14 34.78 -31.56 -15.43
C PRO A 14 34.60 -30.69 -14.17
N ILE A 15 35.69 -30.30 -13.51
CA ILE A 15 35.67 -29.34 -12.39
C ILE A 15 35.31 -27.93 -12.88
N VAL A 16 35.86 -27.52 -14.03
CA VAL A 16 35.56 -26.22 -14.64
C VAL A 16 34.11 -26.18 -15.12
N LEU A 17 33.63 -27.28 -15.71
CA LEU A 17 32.23 -27.39 -16.13
C LEU A 17 31.27 -27.39 -14.94
N PHE A 18 31.63 -28.06 -13.83
CA PHE A 18 30.85 -28.03 -12.59
C PHE A 18 30.86 -26.66 -11.93
N LEU A 19 31.99 -25.94 -11.92
CA LEU A 19 32.08 -24.57 -11.41
C LEU A 19 31.27 -23.59 -12.27
N LEU A 20 31.31 -23.73 -13.60
CA LEU A 20 30.46 -22.98 -14.52
C LEU A 20 28.97 -23.30 -14.30
N LEU A 21 28.63 -24.56 -14.09
CA LEU A 21 27.26 -24.97 -13.75
C LEU A 21 26.82 -24.40 -12.40
N CYS A 22 27.69 -24.42 -11.38
CA CYS A 22 27.43 -23.77 -10.09
C CYS A 22 27.26 -22.26 -10.25
N LEU A 23 28.08 -21.58 -11.05
CA LEU A 23 27.93 -20.15 -11.35
C LEU A 23 26.61 -19.85 -12.10
N VAL A 24 26.17 -20.74 -13.00
CA VAL A 24 24.86 -20.64 -13.68
C VAL A 24 23.69 -20.94 -12.72
N LEU A 25 23.90 -21.77 -11.70
CA LEU A 25 22.92 -22.11 -10.67
C LEU A 25 22.90 -21.10 -9.50
N LEU A 26 23.97 -20.33 -9.28
CA LEU A 26 23.96 -19.10 -8.48
C LEU A 26 23.25 -17.98 -9.29
N ARG A 27 22.00 -18.23 -9.69
CA ARG A 27 21.13 -17.14 -10.13
C ARG A 27 20.84 -16.28 -8.90
N THR A 28 21.28 -15.04 -8.93
CA THR A 28 20.76 -14.02 -8.01
C THR A 28 19.25 -13.97 -8.23
N LYS A 29 18.45 -14.43 -7.27
CA LYS A 29 17.01 -14.16 -7.30
C LYS A 29 16.86 -12.65 -7.36
N ALA A 30 16.19 -12.15 -8.39
CA ALA A 30 15.79 -10.76 -8.44
C ALA A 30 15.02 -10.45 -7.14
N SER A 31 15.36 -9.35 -6.48
CA SER A 31 14.63 -8.92 -5.29
C SER A 31 13.22 -8.58 -5.73
N SER A 32 12.25 -9.38 -5.29
CA SER A 32 10.82 -9.14 -5.52
C SER A 32 10.10 -9.00 -4.19
N THR A 33 9.19 -8.04 -4.09
CA THR A 33 8.27 -7.90 -2.96
C THR A 33 6.86 -8.11 -3.47
N ASP A 34 6.10 -8.96 -2.81
CA ASP A 34 4.72 -9.29 -3.19
C ASP A 34 3.88 -9.51 -1.92
N PHE A 35 2.71 -8.90 -1.84
CA PHE A 35 1.75 -9.11 -0.77
C PHE A 35 0.32 -8.73 -1.19
N ASP A 36 -0.65 -9.22 -0.42
CA ASP A 36 -2.06 -8.85 -0.49
C ASP A 36 -2.70 -8.76 0.91
N PHE A 37 -3.89 -8.19 1.03
CA PHE A 37 -4.64 -8.10 2.28
C PHE A 37 -4.89 -9.46 2.95
N GLY A 38 -4.93 -10.56 2.17
CA GLY A 38 -5.06 -11.91 2.72
C GLY A 38 -3.80 -12.39 3.47
N THR A 39 -2.64 -11.86 3.12
CA THR A 39 -1.33 -12.18 3.72
C THR A 39 -0.85 -11.13 4.72
N LEU A 40 -1.40 -9.91 4.69
CA LEU A 40 -1.07 -8.86 5.63
C LEU A 40 -1.62 -9.15 7.03
N THR A 41 -0.74 -9.01 8.02
CA THR A 41 -1.11 -8.99 9.44
C THR A 41 -1.12 -7.56 9.97
N LEU A 42 -1.71 -7.32 11.14
CA LEU A 42 -1.62 -6.02 11.82
C LEU A 42 -0.17 -5.53 12.00
N SER A 43 0.78 -6.44 12.23
CA SER A 43 2.21 -6.12 12.34
C SER A 43 2.90 -5.81 10.99
N SER A 44 2.22 -6.10 9.88
CA SER A 44 2.68 -5.78 8.53
C SER A 44 2.30 -4.37 8.09
N LEU A 45 1.49 -3.66 8.89
CA LEU A 45 1.05 -2.29 8.65
C LEU A 45 1.56 -1.35 9.75
N LYS A 46 1.83 -0.11 9.35
CA LYS A 46 2.13 1.01 10.25
C LYS A 46 1.08 2.09 10.03
N PHE A 47 0.40 2.47 11.10
CA PHE A 47 -0.63 3.52 11.07
C PHE A 47 -0.07 4.80 11.71
N LEU A 48 -0.34 5.95 11.08
CA LEU A 48 -0.04 7.29 11.58
C LEU A 48 -1.30 8.14 11.60
N GLY A 49 -1.34 9.12 12.50
CA GLY A 49 -2.43 10.09 12.59
C GLY A 49 -3.76 9.41 12.88
N ASP A 50 -4.75 9.70 12.05
CA ASP A 50 -6.12 9.22 12.18
C ASP A 50 -6.35 7.80 11.66
N ALA A 51 -5.34 7.20 11.03
CA ALA A 51 -5.49 5.90 10.41
C ALA A 51 -5.64 4.78 11.45
N HIS A 52 -6.59 3.87 11.22
CA HIS A 52 -6.89 2.76 12.12
C HIS A 52 -7.57 1.61 11.39
N LEU A 53 -7.63 0.43 12.01
CA LEU A 53 -8.40 -0.69 11.48
C LEU A 53 -9.84 -0.63 12.01
N ASN A 54 -10.82 -0.80 11.14
CA ASN A 54 -12.23 -0.91 11.50
C ASN A 54 -12.88 -2.05 10.69
N ASN A 55 -13.41 -3.07 11.37
CA ASN A 55 -14.12 -4.21 10.76
C ASN A 55 -13.38 -4.92 9.60
N GLY A 56 -12.05 -4.97 9.64
CA GLY A 56 -11.24 -5.61 8.60
C GLY A 56 -10.81 -4.67 7.47
N SER A 57 -11.30 -3.44 7.45
CA SER A 57 -10.90 -2.39 6.51
C SER A 57 -9.93 -1.42 7.18
N VAL A 58 -9.03 -0.83 6.40
CA VAL A 58 -8.19 0.27 6.87
C VAL A 58 -8.92 1.59 6.67
N ARG A 59 -9.14 2.34 7.74
CA ARG A 59 -9.68 3.70 7.71
C ARG A 59 -8.51 4.67 7.76
N LEU A 60 -8.47 5.64 6.83
CA LEU A 60 -7.42 6.67 6.83
C LEU A 60 -7.83 7.92 7.62
N THR A 61 -9.14 8.17 7.75
CA THR A 61 -9.72 9.28 8.51
C THR A 61 -10.65 8.78 9.61
N ARG A 62 -10.99 9.64 10.57
CA ARG A 62 -11.89 9.29 11.69
C ARG A 62 -13.36 9.28 11.25
N ASP A 63 -14.14 8.42 11.89
CA ASP A 63 -15.59 8.30 11.69
C ASP A 63 -16.35 9.36 12.50
N LEU A 64 -16.20 10.64 12.13
CA LEU A 64 -16.80 11.77 12.85
C LEU A 64 -18.11 12.26 12.18
N ALA A 65 -19.15 12.45 13.00
CA ALA A 65 -20.44 12.99 12.53
C ALA A 65 -20.43 14.53 12.34
N VAL A 66 -19.37 15.19 12.78
CA VAL A 66 -19.19 16.65 12.63
C VAL A 66 -17.96 16.93 11.77
N PRO A 67 -17.99 17.99 10.93
CA PRO A 67 -16.87 18.29 10.06
C PRO A 67 -15.56 18.54 10.82
N ASN A 68 -14.48 17.98 10.31
CA ASN A 68 -13.13 18.08 10.87
C ASN A 68 -12.08 18.14 9.76
N SER A 69 -10.89 18.66 10.07
CA SER A 69 -9.69 18.49 9.23
C SER A 69 -8.69 17.60 9.96
N GLY A 70 -8.55 16.36 9.49
CA GLY A 70 -7.61 15.36 10.02
C GLY A 70 -6.85 14.68 8.89
N ALA A 71 -5.76 14.01 9.22
CA ALA A 71 -4.95 13.24 8.29
C ALA A 71 -4.53 11.92 8.92
N GLY A 72 -4.44 10.87 8.09
CA GLY A 72 -3.92 9.58 8.50
C GLY A 72 -3.21 8.88 7.37
N LYS A 73 -2.29 7.99 7.75
CA LYS A 73 -1.46 7.23 6.81
C LYS A 73 -1.39 5.77 7.24
N ALA A 74 -1.51 4.86 6.29
CA ALA A 74 -1.34 3.43 6.49
C ALA A 74 -0.29 2.89 5.53
N LEU A 75 0.87 2.48 6.05
CA LEU A 75 2.02 2.03 5.27
C LEU A 75 2.30 0.54 5.48
N TYR A 76 2.79 -0.13 4.45
CA TYR A 76 3.46 -1.42 4.62
C TYR A 76 4.70 -1.22 5.50
N SER A 77 4.84 -2.02 6.56
CA SER A 77 5.80 -1.72 7.64
C SER A 77 7.27 -1.94 7.27
N LYS A 78 7.55 -2.65 6.17
CA LYS A 78 8.92 -2.89 5.67
C LYS A 78 9.19 -2.03 4.45
N PRO A 79 10.34 -1.34 4.38
CA PRO A 79 10.71 -0.61 3.18
C PRO A 79 10.96 -1.57 2.02
N ILE A 80 10.51 -1.16 0.84
CA ILE A 80 10.67 -1.87 -0.43
C ILE A 80 11.84 -1.26 -1.18
N ARG A 81 12.68 -2.11 -1.77
CA ARG A 81 13.80 -1.63 -2.57
C ARG A 81 13.30 -1.17 -3.94
N PHE A 82 13.49 0.11 -4.26
CA PHE A 82 13.09 0.71 -5.53
C PHE A 82 14.26 0.94 -6.49
N ARG A 83 15.49 1.09 -5.97
CA ARG A 83 16.69 1.23 -6.82
C ARG A 83 17.63 0.02 -6.72
N GLN A 84 18.00 -0.52 -7.86
CA GLN A 84 18.97 -1.62 -7.93
C GLN A 84 20.39 -1.07 -7.78
N PRO A 85 21.20 -1.55 -6.81
CA PRO A 85 22.47 -0.90 -6.46
C PRO A 85 23.52 -0.99 -7.57
N SER A 86 23.49 -2.06 -8.38
CA SER A 86 24.48 -2.31 -9.43
C SER A 86 24.23 -1.52 -10.72
N THR A 87 22.96 -1.33 -11.07
CA THR A 87 22.52 -0.78 -12.37
C THR A 87 21.84 0.56 -12.23
N GLN A 88 21.50 0.96 -10.99
CA GLN A 88 20.63 2.10 -10.68
C GLN A 88 19.25 2.02 -11.35
N SER A 89 18.86 0.84 -11.87
CA SER A 89 17.56 0.64 -12.50
C SER A 89 16.45 0.69 -11.46
N ILE A 90 15.34 1.32 -11.83
CA ILE A 90 14.14 1.42 -11.00
C ILE A 90 13.32 0.13 -11.10
N ALA A 91 12.78 -0.33 -9.97
CA ALA A 91 11.89 -1.47 -9.93
C ALA A 91 10.59 -1.18 -10.71
N SER A 92 10.13 -2.15 -11.50
CA SER A 92 8.74 -2.16 -11.96
C SER A 92 7.84 -2.53 -10.78
N PHE A 93 6.65 -1.92 -10.70
CA PHE A 93 5.67 -2.27 -9.69
C PHE A 93 4.25 -2.27 -10.25
N SER A 94 3.39 -3.03 -9.59
CA SER A 94 1.95 -3.06 -9.82
C SER A 94 1.25 -3.04 -8.47
N THR A 95 0.22 -2.23 -8.33
CA THR A 95 -0.66 -2.27 -7.17
C THR A 95 -2.11 -2.22 -7.60
N PHE A 96 -2.92 -2.97 -6.87
CA PHE A 96 -4.37 -2.96 -7.00
C PHE A 96 -4.97 -2.72 -5.63
N PHE A 97 -5.96 -1.86 -5.55
CA PHE A 97 -6.71 -1.66 -4.32
C PHE A 97 -8.16 -1.32 -4.60
N SER A 98 -9.00 -1.66 -3.62
CA SER A 98 -10.41 -1.31 -3.59
C SER A 98 -10.62 -0.37 -2.42
N PHE A 99 -11.28 0.75 -2.65
CA PHE A 99 -11.55 1.76 -1.62
C PHE A 99 -12.95 2.33 -1.75
N SER A 100 -13.43 3.00 -0.71
CA SER A 100 -14.65 3.79 -0.75
C SER A 100 -14.43 5.12 -0.03
N VAL A 101 -15.11 6.16 -0.51
CA VAL A 101 -15.27 7.42 0.22
C VAL A 101 -16.74 7.56 0.58
N THR A 102 -17.02 7.47 1.86
CA THR A 102 -18.38 7.60 2.40
C THR A 102 -18.48 8.86 3.21
N ASN A 103 -19.68 9.42 3.28
CA ASN A 103 -19.89 10.68 3.96
C ASN A 103 -21.06 10.59 4.93
N LEU A 104 -20.80 10.88 6.21
CA LEU A 104 -21.85 10.87 7.23
C LEU A 104 -22.78 12.09 7.11
N ASN A 105 -22.30 13.19 6.53
CA ASN A 105 -23.10 14.36 6.18
C ASN A 105 -22.93 14.68 4.69
N PRO A 106 -23.93 14.38 3.83
CA PRO A 106 -23.81 14.56 2.37
C PRO A 106 -23.45 15.97 1.89
N SER A 107 -23.60 16.99 2.74
CA SER A 107 -23.25 18.38 2.42
C SER A 107 -21.79 18.76 2.72
N SER A 108 -20.99 17.81 3.23
CA SER A 108 -19.68 18.05 3.85
C SER A 108 -18.57 17.37 3.05
N ILE A 109 -17.98 18.04 2.05
CA ILE A 109 -17.12 17.41 1.03
C ILE A 109 -15.64 17.74 1.26
N GLY A 110 -14.72 16.82 0.91
CA GLY A 110 -13.27 17.02 0.86
C GLY A 110 -12.46 16.29 1.93
N GLY A 111 -11.18 15.97 1.77
CA GLY A 111 -10.30 16.27 0.66
C GLY A 111 -10.08 15.05 -0.23
N GLY A 112 -9.57 13.95 0.31
CA GLY A 112 -9.38 12.76 -0.51
C GLY A 112 -8.38 11.77 0.08
N LEU A 113 -7.91 10.87 -0.78
CA LEU A 113 -6.88 9.90 -0.45
C LEU A 113 -5.87 9.74 -1.58
N ALA A 114 -4.73 9.14 -1.27
CA ALA A 114 -3.72 8.83 -2.26
C ALA A 114 -3.02 7.50 -1.95
N PHE A 115 -2.66 6.75 -3.00
CA PHE A 115 -1.61 5.74 -2.91
C PHE A 115 -0.26 6.45 -2.92
N VAL A 116 0.65 6.12 -2.00
CA VAL A 116 1.91 6.85 -1.79
C VAL A 116 3.13 5.94 -1.78
N LEU A 117 4.20 6.43 -2.41
CA LEU A 117 5.59 6.00 -2.21
C LEU A 117 6.31 7.09 -1.38
N SER A 118 6.79 6.75 -0.19
CA SER A 118 7.46 7.69 0.73
C SER A 118 8.78 7.12 1.27
N PRO A 119 9.87 7.90 1.36
CA PRO A 119 11.13 7.47 1.96
C PRO A 119 11.05 7.44 3.48
N ASP A 120 10.14 8.23 4.07
CA ASP A 120 9.93 8.32 5.51
C ASP A 120 8.62 7.63 5.90
N SER A 121 8.72 6.73 6.88
CA SER A 121 7.58 6.00 7.45
C SER A 121 6.97 6.67 8.67
N ASP A 122 7.56 7.74 9.18
CA ASP A 122 7.14 8.49 10.37
C ASP A 122 6.54 9.86 10.01
N ALA A 123 6.80 10.36 8.79
CA ALA A 123 6.24 11.62 8.31
C ALA A 123 4.73 11.54 8.05
N LEU A 124 3.99 12.44 8.68
CA LEU A 124 2.59 12.73 8.41
C LEU A 124 2.46 14.20 8.02
N GLY A 125 2.02 14.46 6.79
CA GLY A 125 1.78 15.81 6.30
C GLY A 125 0.54 16.45 6.92
N SER A 126 0.27 17.68 6.50
CA SER A 126 -0.90 18.46 6.92
C SER A 126 -2.22 17.85 6.41
N ALA A 127 -3.29 18.11 7.16
CA ALA A 127 -4.65 17.76 6.77
C ALA A 127 -5.19 18.70 5.67
N GLY A 128 -6.45 18.51 5.27
CA GLY A 128 -7.05 19.24 4.17
C GLY A 128 -6.53 18.78 2.81
N GLY A 129 -6.56 19.64 1.79
CA GLY A 129 -6.07 19.33 0.45
C GLY A 129 -4.57 18.98 0.35
N PHE A 130 -3.80 18.99 1.45
CA PHE A 130 -2.44 18.43 1.47
C PHE A 130 -2.40 16.89 1.62
N LEU A 131 -3.57 16.25 1.82
CA LEU A 131 -3.77 14.79 1.87
C LEU A 131 -2.87 14.01 2.85
N GLY A 132 -2.23 14.68 3.83
CA GLY A 132 -1.21 14.06 4.69
C GLY A 132 0.12 13.77 3.99
N LEU A 133 0.36 14.36 2.82
CA LEU A 133 1.54 14.18 1.97
C LEU A 133 2.63 15.24 2.25
N LEU A 134 2.22 16.52 2.32
CA LEU A 134 3.11 17.67 2.54
C LEU A 134 2.73 18.44 3.80
N ASN A 135 3.70 19.08 4.47
CA ASN A 135 3.38 20.03 5.53
C ASN A 135 3.16 21.43 4.96
N VAL A 136 2.18 22.15 5.51
CA VAL A 136 1.90 23.56 5.14
C VAL A 136 3.10 24.46 5.41
N ASP A 137 3.86 24.16 6.47
CA ASP A 137 5.00 24.97 6.95
C ASP A 137 6.33 24.61 6.27
N ASP A 138 6.34 23.56 5.45
CA ASP A 138 7.54 23.16 4.72
C ASP A 138 7.80 24.16 3.60
N GLY A 139 8.88 24.94 3.74
CA GLY A 139 9.36 25.82 2.68
C GLY A 139 9.75 25.01 1.43
N PRO A 140 9.99 25.67 0.28
CA PRO A 140 10.33 24.99 -0.98
C PRO A 140 11.60 24.12 -0.91
N GLU A 141 12.42 24.25 0.13
CA GLU A 141 13.61 23.43 0.38
C GLU A 141 13.35 22.16 1.20
N ALA A 142 12.22 22.08 1.90
CA ALA A 142 11.77 20.88 2.61
C ALA A 142 11.06 19.94 1.61
N ALA A 143 11.78 19.55 0.56
CA ALA A 143 11.30 18.58 -0.41
C ALA A 143 11.27 17.20 0.26
N SER A 144 10.16 16.86 0.92
CA SER A 144 9.85 15.46 1.18
C SER A 144 9.67 14.79 -0.18
N SER A 145 10.61 13.92 -0.55
CA SER A 145 10.52 13.18 -1.80
C SER A 145 9.34 12.22 -1.68
N PHE A 146 8.28 12.38 -2.46
CA PHE A 146 7.18 11.42 -2.54
C PHE A 146 6.64 11.33 -3.95
N VAL A 147 6.06 10.17 -4.25
CA VAL A 147 5.22 9.96 -5.42
C VAL A 147 3.86 9.55 -4.92
N ALA A 148 2.81 10.23 -5.33
CA ALA A 148 1.46 9.85 -4.95
C ALA A 148 0.52 9.84 -6.15
N VAL A 149 -0.40 8.87 -6.16
CA VAL A 149 -1.55 8.90 -7.05
C VAL A 149 -2.76 9.24 -6.19
N GLU A 150 -3.23 10.48 -6.32
CA GLU A 150 -4.34 11.03 -5.55
C GLU A 150 -5.70 10.75 -6.19
N PHE A 151 -6.72 10.69 -5.35
CA PHE A 151 -8.14 10.58 -5.69
C PHE A 151 -8.84 11.67 -4.90
N ASP A 152 -9.01 12.83 -5.55
CA ASP A 152 -9.45 14.07 -4.90
C ASP A 152 -10.96 14.26 -5.04
N THR A 153 -11.61 14.55 -3.91
CA THR A 153 -13.05 14.75 -3.77
C THR A 153 -13.43 16.23 -3.69
N LEU A 154 -12.46 17.15 -3.69
CA LEU A 154 -12.66 18.59 -3.61
C LEU A 154 -11.78 19.33 -4.63
N MET A 155 -12.16 20.58 -4.94
CA MET A 155 -11.42 21.40 -5.88
C MET A 155 -10.77 22.53 -5.09
N ASP A 156 -9.46 22.43 -4.91
CA ASP A 156 -8.60 23.45 -4.34
C ASP A 156 -7.96 24.26 -5.49
N VAL A 157 -8.32 25.54 -5.58
CA VAL A 157 -7.86 26.44 -6.67
C VAL A 157 -6.35 26.65 -6.61
N GLU A 158 -5.78 26.67 -5.40
CA GLU A 158 -4.34 26.75 -5.16
C GLU A 158 -3.55 25.56 -5.72
N PHE A 159 -4.15 24.37 -5.77
CA PHE A 159 -3.55 23.15 -6.30
C PHE A 159 -3.83 22.93 -7.79
N LYS A 160 -4.62 23.85 -8.39
CA LYS A 160 -4.99 23.87 -9.81
C LYS A 160 -5.83 22.66 -10.23
N ASP A 161 -6.64 22.17 -9.30
CA ASP A 161 -7.54 21.07 -9.56
C ASP A 161 -8.50 21.41 -10.69
N ILE A 162 -8.75 20.43 -11.54
CA ILE A 162 -9.66 20.60 -12.68
C ILE A 162 -11.13 20.56 -12.24
N ASN A 163 -11.42 19.82 -11.17
CA ASN A 163 -12.73 19.64 -10.53
C ASN A 163 -12.56 18.89 -9.19
N GLY A 164 -13.64 18.73 -8.42
CA GLY A 164 -13.62 17.96 -7.16
C GLY A 164 -13.91 16.47 -7.31
N ASN A 165 -13.48 15.85 -8.40
CA ASN A 165 -13.66 14.43 -8.67
C ASN A 165 -12.63 13.97 -9.72
N HIS A 166 -11.36 13.95 -9.34
CA HIS A 166 -10.28 13.65 -10.27
C HIS A 166 -9.28 12.66 -9.68
N VAL A 167 -8.47 12.08 -10.56
CA VAL A 167 -7.28 11.29 -10.21
C VAL A 167 -6.06 12.04 -10.68
N GLY A 168 -5.04 12.12 -9.83
CA GLY A 168 -3.85 12.93 -10.04
C GLY A 168 -2.55 12.14 -9.83
N LEU A 169 -1.45 12.59 -10.45
CA LEU A 169 -0.09 12.13 -10.12
C LEU A 169 0.70 13.30 -9.53
N ASP A 170 1.01 13.17 -8.26
CA ASP A 170 1.79 14.13 -7.49
C ASP A 170 3.24 13.70 -7.36
N LEU A 171 4.13 14.63 -7.64
CA LEU A 171 5.57 14.44 -7.61
C LEU A 171 6.19 15.57 -6.76
N ASN A 172 6.38 15.32 -5.47
CA ASN A 172 6.88 16.30 -4.50
C ASN A 172 6.07 17.62 -4.44
N SER A 173 4.80 17.60 -4.84
CA SER A 173 3.92 18.77 -4.93
C SER A 173 2.47 18.31 -4.87
N MET A 174 1.57 19.13 -4.32
CA MET A 174 0.12 18.93 -4.46
C MET A 174 -0.42 19.38 -5.83
N VAL A 175 0.38 20.05 -6.66
CA VAL A 175 -0.03 20.34 -8.03
C VAL A 175 0.29 19.11 -8.87
N SER A 176 -0.74 18.34 -9.20
CA SER A 176 -0.64 17.15 -10.03
C SER A 176 0.06 17.42 -11.37
N THR A 177 1.04 16.57 -11.71
CA THR A 177 1.74 16.60 -13.00
C THR A 177 0.89 16.03 -14.12
N GLN A 178 0.05 15.03 -13.81
CA GLN A 178 -0.90 14.40 -14.73
C GLN A 178 -2.26 14.30 -14.02
N ILE A 179 -3.34 14.67 -14.70
CA ILE A 179 -4.68 14.74 -14.11
C ILE A 179 -5.69 14.06 -15.05
N GLY A 180 -6.57 13.24 -14.49
CA GLY A 180 -7.69 12.60 -15.18
C GLY A 180 -9.02 12.93 -14.53
N ASP A 181 -9.98 13.43 -15.32
CA ASP A 181 -11.35 13.66 -14.86
C ASP A 181 -12.10 12.32 -14.72
N LEU A 182 -12.40 11.93 -13.48
CA LEU A 182 -13.11 10.67 -13.22
C LEU A 182 -14.58 10.73 -13.68
N GLY A 183 -15.16 11.93 -13.75
CA GLY A 183 -16.50 12.13 -14.30
C GLY A 183 -16.60 11.74 -15.76
N ALA A 184 -15.51 11.88 -16.53
CA ALA A 184 -15.45 11.50 -17.95
C ALA A 184 -15.55 9.99 -18.18
N ILE A 185 -15.26 9.18 -17.15
CA ILE A 185 -15.40 7.71 -17.18
C ILE A 185 -16.53 7.22 -16.25
N ASN A 186 -17.46 8.10 -15.88
CA ASN A 186 -18.61 7.81 -15.02
C ASN A 186 -18.25 7.23 -13.64
N ILE A 187 -17.13 7.67 -13.07
CA ILE A 187 -16.75 7.39 -11.69
C ILE A 187 -16.99 8.64 -10.84
N ASP A 188 -17.71 8.50 -9.74
CA ASP A 188 -17.85 9.50 -8.68
C ASP A 188 -17.24 8.95 -7.39
N LEU A 189 -16.14 9.54 -6.95
CA LEU A 189 -15.45 9.14 -5.73
C LEU A 189 -16.34 9.24 -4.50
N LYS A 190 -17.31 10.18 -4.51
CA LYS A 190 -18.18 10.49 -3.37
C LYS A 190 -19.44 9.63 -3.32
N SER A 191 -19.60 8.66 -4.23
CA SER A 191 -20.83 7.85 -4.31
C SER A 191 -21.02 6.91 -3.11
N GLY A 192 -19.95 6.62 -2.37
CA GLY A 192 -19.92 5.59 -1.33
C GLY A 192 -19.80 4.18 -1.89
N ASP A 193 -19.81 4.00 -3.22
CA ASP A 193 -19.58 2.72 -3.86
C ASP A 193 -18.11 2.31 -3.75
N LEU A 194 -17.86 1.02 -3.96
CA LEU A 194 -16.52 0.48 -4.01
C LEU A 194 -15.83 0.85 -5.34
N VAL A 195 -14.78 1.66 -5.25
CA VAL A 195 -13.92 2.05 -6.37
C VAL A 195 -12.70 1.14 -6.41
N ASN A 196 -12.37 0.62 -7.59
CA ASN A 196 -11.20 -0.19 -7.84
C ASN A 196 -10.16 0.60 -8.63
N ALA A 197 -8.91 0.58 -8.18
CA ALA A 197 -7.80 1.26 -8.85
C ALA A 197 -6.63 0.30 -9.10
N TRP A 198 -5.99 0.49 -10.26
CA TRP A 198 -4.76 -0.20 -10.66
C TRP A 198 -3.72 0.84 -11.03
N ILE A 199 -2.52 0.71 -10.46
CA ILE A 199 -1.37 1.53 -10.80
C ILE A 199 -0.23 0.60 -11.21
N ASP A 200 0.21 0.75 -12.45
CA ASP A 200 1.29 -0.06 -13.01
C ASP A 200 2.41 0.83 -13.53
N TYR A 201 3.61 0.56 -13.06
CA TYR A 201 4.83 1.19 -13.52
C TYR A 201 5.80 0.14 -14.09
N ASP A 202 6.14 0.30 -15.36
CA ASP A 202 7.19 -0.46 -16.03
C ASP A 202 8.50 0.34 -15.98
N GLY A 203 9.41 -0.03 -15.08
CA GLY A 203 10.70 0.65 -14.91
C GLY A 203 11.65 0.51 -16.09
N SER A 204 11.45 -0.47 -16.97
CA SER A 204 12.28 -0.66 -18.17
C SER A 204 11.86 0.27 -19.30
N ASN A 205 10.54 0.44 -19.48
CA ASN A 205 9.96 1.31 -20.50
C ASN A 205 9.57 2.70 -19.97
N GLN A 206 9.75 2.94 -18.67
CA GLN A 206 9.31 4.15 -17.96
C GLN A 206 7.83 4.46 -18.22
N SER A 207 6.99 3.42 -18.31
CA SER A 207 5.56 3.57 -18.59
C SER A 207 4.77 3.54 -17.29
N PHE A 208 3.97 4.59 -17.06
CA PHE A 208 3.12 4.71 -15.89
C PHE A 208 1.65 4.71 -16.33
N ASN A 209 0.85 3.80 -15.78
CA ASN A 209 -0.54 3.61 -16.14
C ASN A 209 -1.43 3.60 -14.89
N ILE A 210 -2.52 4.36 -14.93
CA ILE A 210 -3.52 4.43 -13.87
C ILE A 210 -4.87 4.06 -14.47
N SER A 211 -5.55 3.08 -13.88
CA SER A 211 -6.89 2.64 -14.28
C SER A 211 -7.83 2.70 -13.08
N VAL A 212 -9.07 3.13 -13.30
CA VAL A 212 -10.10 3.25 -12.25
C VAL A 212 -11.41 2.68 -12.75
N SER A 213 -12.15 1.96 -11.92
CA SER A 213 -13.43 1.33 -12.30
C SER A 213 -14.28 0.98 -11.08
N TYR A 214 -15.61 1.03 -11.22
CA TYR A 214 -16.51 0.35 -10.26
C TYR A 214 -16.53 -1.17 -10.46
N SER A 215 -16.13 -1.66 -11.63
CA SER A 215 -16.02 -3.09 -11.90
C SER A 215 -14.77 -3.68 -11.24
N ASN A 216 -14.83 -4.97 -10.89
CA ASN A 216 -13.67 -5.75 -10.45
C ASN A 216 -12.74 -6.15 -11.62
N LEU A 217 -13.07 -5.79 -12.86
CA LEU A 217 -12.23 -6.00 -14.03
C LEU A 217 -11.47 -4.72 -14.34
N LYS A 218 -10.14 -4.84 -14.48
CA LYS A 218 -9.29 -3.75 -14.93
C LYS A 218 -9.74 -3.28 -16.33
N PRO A 219 -10.02 -1.97 -16.52
CA PRO A 219 -10.29 -1.41 -17.84
C PRO A 219 -9.17 -1.73 -18.85
N LYS A 220 -9.53 -1.88 -20.12
CA LYS A 220 -8.55 -2.08 -21.21
C LYS A 220 -7.73 -0.81 -21.45
N GLU A 221 -8.42 0.33 -21.45
CA GLU A 221 -7.80 1.64 -21.60
C GLU A 221 -7.67 2.26 -20.20
N PRO A 222 -6.45 2.60 -19.76
CA PRO A 222 -6.25 3.34 -18.51
C PRO A 222 -6.79 4.77 -18.65
N ILE A 223 -7.20 5.39 -17.54
CA ILE A 223 -7.59 6.81 -17.55
C ILE A 223 -6.36 7.70 -17.78
N LEU A 224 -5.20 7.30 -17.29
CA LEU A 224 -3.91 7.97 -17.53
C LEU A 224 -2.86 6.95 -17.99
N SER A 225 -2.17 7.28 -19.08
CA SER A 225 -1.02 6.53 -19.59
C SER A 225 0.02 7.50 -20.13
N PHE A 226 1.23 7.46 -19.59
CA PHE A 226 2.31 8.38 -19.96
C PHE A 226 3.67 7.78 -19.64
N SER A 227 4.73 8.43 -20.15
CA SER A 227 6.11 8.09 -19.81
C SER A 227 6.56 8.94 -18.62
N LEU A 228 7.19 8.31 -17.63
CA LEU A 228 7.69 8.97 -16.43
C LEU A 228 9.00 8.32 -15.98
N ASP A 229 10.05 9.14 -15.86
CA ASP A 229 11.27 8.73 -15.18
C ASP A 229 11.11 8.95 -13.66
N LEU A 230 10.99 7.86 -12.91
CA LEU A 230 10.86 7.89 -11.46
C LEU A 230 12.18 8.12 -10.71
N ASP A 231 13.35 8.05 -11.37
CA ASP A 231 14.64 8.03 -10.67
C ASP A 231 14.86 9.25 -9.77
N GLN A 232 14.40 10.44 -10.19
CA GLN A 232 14.52 11.67 -9.40
C GLN A 232 13.53 11.79 -8.24
N TYR A 233 12.51 10.93 -8.16
CA TYR A 233 11.44 11.01 -7.16
C TYR A 233 11.48 9.87 -6.13
N VAL A 234 12.29 8.84 -6.38
CA VAL A 234 12.45 7.69 -5.48
C VAL A 234 13.87 7.60 -4.94
N THR A 235 13.98 7.06 -3.73
CA THR A 235 15.27 6.69 -3.15
C THR A 235 15.50 5.18 -3.30
N ASP A 236 16.63 4.68 -2.78
CA ASP A 236 16.94 3.25 -2.82
C ASP A 236 15.85 2.39 -2.17
N PHE A 237 15.20 2.92 -1.14
CA PHE A 237 14.16 2.25 -0.37
C PHE A 237 12.97 3.18 -0.14
N MET A 238 11.77 2.69 -0.46
CA MET A 238 10.52 3.43 -0.26
C MET A 238 9.54 2.58 0.54
N TYR A 239 8.77 3.23 1.39
CA TYR A 239 7.54 2.70 1.96
C TYR A 239 6.41 2.91 0.98
N VAL A 240 5.47 1.95 0.94
CA VAL A 240 4.28 2.01 0.09
C VAL A 240 3.05 1.94 0.97
N GLY A 241 1.97 2.59 0.56
CA GLY A 241 0.72 2.54 1.30
C GLY A 241 -0.24 3.64 0.88
N PHE A 242 -1.00 4.14 1.83
CA PHE A 242 -2.05 5.12 1.59
C PHE A 242 -1.97 6.28 2.57
N SER A 243 -2.32 7.46 2.08
CA SER A 243 -2.55 8.67 2.88
C SER A 243 -3.95 9.17 2.60
N GLY A 244 -4.60 9.80 3.56
CA GLY A 244 -5.90 10.42 3.34
C GLY A 244 -6.19 11.48 4.39
N SER A 245 -7.04 12.43 4.02
CA SER A 245 -7.37 13.57 4.88
C SER A 245 -8.81 14.01 4.69
N THR A 246 -9.30 14.75 5.69
CA THR A 246 -10.52 15.54 5.57
C THR A 246 -10.17 17.02 5.49
N GLN A 247 -10.97 17.81 4.75
CA GLN A 247 -10.83 19.27 4.66
C GLN A 247 -12.10 19.95 5.18
N GLY A 248 -12.26 20.00 6.51
CA GLY A 248 -13.49 20.50 7.11
C GLY A 248 -14.70 19.66 6.69
N SER A 249 -14.53 18.33 6.65
CA SER A 249 -15.54 17.40 6.16
C SER A 249 -15.81 16.23 7.11
N THR A 250 -16.75 15.37 6.73
CA THR A 250 -17.08 14.11 7.42
C THR A 250 -16.78 12.87 6.56
N GLU A 251 -15.86 13.01 5.60
CA GLU A 251 -15.48 11.92 4.71
C GLU A 251 -14.69 10.84 5.43
N ILE A 252 -15.09 9.59 5.17
CA ILE A 252 -14.42 8.40 5.65
C ILE A 252 -13.81 7.67 4.46
N HIS A 253 -12.48 7.65 4.44
CA HIS A 253 -11.68 7.00 3.41
C HIS A 253 -11.31 5.59 3.86
N SER A 254 -11.85 4.58 3.18
CA SER A 254 -11.71 3.18 3.58
C SER A 254 -10.99 2.39 2.50
N ILE A 255 -9.89 1.72 2.84
CA ILE A 255 -9.23 0.74 1.99
C ILE A 255 -9.77 -0.65 2.37
N GLU A 256 -10.49 -1.26 1.44
CA GLU A 256 -11.19 -2.53 1.61
C GLU A 256 -10.34 -3.71 1.15
N TRP A 257 -9.49 -3.49 0.15
CA TRP A 257 -8.54 -4.47 -0.34
C TRP A 257 -7.27 -3.78 -0.87
N TRP A 258 -6.13 -4.45 -0.76
CA TRP A 258 -4.87 -4.00 -1.35
C TRP A 258 -3.99 -5.19 -1.73
N SER A 259 -3.35 -5.10 -2.87
CA SER A 259 -2.20 -5.91 -3.25
C SER A 259 -1.11 -5.04 -3.88
N PHE A 260 0.13 -5.49 -3.72
CA PHE A 260 1.30 -4.81 -4.25
C PHE A 260 2.34 -5.84 -4.68
N SER A 261 2.94 -5.61 -5.84
CA SER A 261 4.06 -6.39 -6.34
C SER A 261 5.12 -5.46 -6.91
N SER A 262 6.40 -5.73 -6.64
CA SER A 262 7.53 -5.06 -7.28
C SER A 262 8.64 -6.04 -7.60
N SER A 263 9.37 -5.76 -8.69
CA SER A 263 10.53 -6.55 -9.07
C SER A 263 11.49 -5.74 -9.94
N PHE A 264 12.77 -6.12 -9.88
CA PHE A 264 13.75 -5.68 -10.87
C PHE A 264 13.76 -6.68 -12.02
N GLN A 265 13.71 -6.19 -13.25
CA GLN A 265 13.83 -7.07 -14.40
C GLN A 265 15.24 -7.69 -14.42
N SER A 266 15.29 -9.03 -14.39
CA SER A 266 16.55 -9.73 -14.61
C SER A 266 16.99 -9.49 -16.04
N SER A 267 18.20 -8.98 -16.25
CA SER A 267 18.76 -8.56 -17.55
C SER A 267 18.99 -9.71 -18.56
N LEU A 268 18.27 -10.83 -18.43
CA LEU A 268 18.26 -11.94 -19.37
C LEU A 268 16.82 -12.44 -19.46
N GLY A 269 16.24 -12.32 -20.65
CA GLY A 269 14.81 -12.46 -20.95
C GLY A 269 14.09 -13.58 -20.20
N SER A 270 13.00 -13.17 -19.55
CA SER A 270 11.91 -14.04 -19.14
C SER A 270 10.63 -13.24 -19.28
N GLU A 271 9.60 -13.93 -19.76
CA GLU A 271 8.31 -13.45 -20.21
C GLU A 271 7.59 -12.50 -19.24
N SER A 272 6.72 -11.68 -19.84
CA SER A 272 5.81 -10.71 -19.24
C SER A 272 5.22 -11.15 -17.88
N PRO A 273 5.07 -10.26 -16.90
CA PRO A 273 4.28 -10.55 -15.71
C PRO A 273 2.84 -10.81 -16.16
N SER A 274 2.41 -12.06 -16.03
CA SER A 274 1.03 -12.47 -16.15
C SER A 274 0.17 -11.69 -15.16
N SER A 275 -0.92 -11.11 -15.68
CA SER A 275 -1.98 -10.41 -14.95
C SER A 275 -2.29 -11.04 -13.59
N VAL A 276 -2.25 -10.22 -12.54
CA VAL A 276 -2.73 -10.56 -11.19
C VAL A 276 -4.19 -11.03 -11.29
N PRO A 277 -4.57 -12.17 -10.70
CA PRO A 277 -5.95 -12.65 -10.72
C PRO A 277 -6.87 -11.71 -9.89
N PRO A 278 -8.15 -11.57 -10.27
CA PRO A 278 -9.11 -10.80 -9.47
C PRO A 278 -9.29 -11.45 -8.07
N PRO A 279 -9.55 -10.64 -7.02
CA PRO A 279 -9.63 -11.13 -5.65
C PRO A 279 -10.84 -12.08 -5.45
N PRO A 280 -10.75 -13.05 -4.52
CA PRO A 280 -11.90 -13.81 -4.08
C PRO A 280 -12.89 -12.92 -3.33
N THR A 281 -14.19 -13.10 -3.57
CA THR A 281 -15.27 -12.39 -2.88
C THR A 281 -15.26 -12.72 -1.38
N ALA A 282 -14.62 -11.90 -0.56
CA ALA A 282 -14.70 -12.00 0.89
C ALA A 282 -16.03 -11.39 1.37
N SER A 283 -17.10 -12.17 1.26
CA SER A 283 -18.26 -12.01 2.13
C SER A 283 -17.85 -12.45 3.53
N LEU A 284 -17.45 -11.51 4.39
CA LEU A 284 -17.38 -11.73 5.84
C LEU A 284 -18.82 -11.76 6.39
N MET A 285 -19.57 -12.81 6.08
CA MET A 285 -20.79 -13.12 6.82
C MET A 285 -20.40 -13.61 8.22
N ASN A 286 -20.57 -12.73 9.20
CA ASN A 286 -20.53 -13.01 10.63
C ASN A 286 -21.58 -14.08 11.00
N PRO A 287 -21.23 -15.27 11.52
CA PRO A 287 -22.19 -16.22 12.06
C PRO A 287 -22.41 -15.91 13.54
N SER A 288 -23.00 -14.77 13.86
CA SER A 288 -23.58 -14.50 15.18
C SER A 288 -24.49 -13.28 15.12
N ALA A 289 -25.71 -13.50 14.61
CA ALA A 289 -26.88 -12.73 15.00
C ALA A 289 -27.92 -13.72 15.52
N SER A 290 -28.12 -13.65 16.83
CA SER A 290 -29.13 -14.35 17.61
C SER A 290 -30.52 -14.27 16.97
N SER A 291 -31.07 -15.42 16.58
CA SER A 291 -32.47 -15.56 16.19
C SER A 291 -33.36 -15.51 17.44
N VAL A 292 -33.86 -14.32 17.77
CA VAL A 292 -34.97 -14.18 18.72
C VAL A 292 -36.24 -14.67 18.04
N LYS A 293 -36.76 -15.75 18.60
CA LYS A 293 -37.96 -16.49 18.21
C LYS A 293 -39.21 -15.63 18.44
N SER A 294 -40.00 -15.37 17.39
CA SER A 294 -41.36 -14.84 17.52
C SER A 294 -42.40 -15.97 17.38
N PRO A 295 -43.49 -15.98 18.18
CA PRO A 295 -44.48 -17.05 18.17
C PRO A 295 -45.49 -16.94 17.01
N PRO A 296 -46.20 -18.03 16.65
CA PRO A 296 -47.00 -18.11 15.43
C PRO A 296 -48.43 -17.57 15.63
N PRO A 297 -49.09 -17.05 14.59
CA PRO A 297 -50.52 -16.85 14.59
C PRO A 297 -51.29 -18.07 14.05
N THR A 298 -52.51 -18.18 14.58
CA THR A 298 -53.49 -19.28 14.54
C THR A 298 -54.25 -19.42 13.20
N LEU A 299 -54.73 -20.64 12.93
CA LEU A 299 -55.54 -21.14 11.80
C LEU A 299 -56.91 -20.45 11.58
N ALA A 300 -57.40 -20.44 10.33
CA ALA A 300 -58.59 -21.16 9.79
C ALA A 300 -58.94 -20.68 8.33
N PRO A 301 -59.94 -21.24 7.59
CA PRO A 301 -59.77 -22.40 6.69
C PRO A 301 -60.33 -22.23 5.25
N SER A 302 -60.14 -23.29 4.45
CA SER A 302 -60.96 -23.76 3.29
C SER A 302 -60.64 -23.25 1.87
N GLY A 303 -60.37 -24.21 0.98
CA GLY A 303 -60.37 -24.07 -0.48
C GLY A 303 -59.87 -25.35 -1.16
N LEU A 304 -60.75 -26.04 -1.88
CA LEU A 304 -60.61 -27.37 -2.49
C LEU A 304 -60.10 -27.30 -3.94
N GLU A 305 -59.68 -28.47 -4.46
CA GLU A 305 -59.40 -28.86 -5.87
C GLU A 305 -58.02 -28.46 -6.46
N SER A 306 -57.28 -29.26 -7.23
CA SER A 306 -57.44 -30.64 -7.74
C SER A 306 -56.14 -31.12 -8.45
N VAL A 307 -56.08 -32.43 -8.71
CA VAL A 307 -55.33 -33.17 -9.75
C VAL A 307 -53.95 -33.76 -9.45
N SER A 308 -53.90 -35.04 -9.87
CA SER A 308 -52.94 -36.13 -9.76
C SER A 308 -51.61 -35.99 -10.52
N GLY A 309 -50.58 -36.70 -10.02
CA GLY A 309 -49.42 -37.13 -10.82
C GLY A 309 -48.54 -38.12 -10.06
N LYS A 310 -48.41 -39.35 -10.57
CA LYS A 310 -47.62 -40.48 -10.06
C LYS A 310 -46.10 -40.19 -10.06
N SER A 311 -45.35 -40.77 -9.11
CA SER A 311 -44.38 -41.86 -9.37
C SER A 311 -43.42 -42.14 -8.20
N ASP A 312 -43.50 -43.37 -7.69
CA ASP A 312 -42.43 -44.31 -7.29
C ASP A 312 -41.25 -43.95 -6.36
N LYS A 313 -41.37 -44.52 -5.16
CA LYS A 313 -40.48 -45.50 -4.49
C LYS A 313 -38.97 -45.25 -4.37
N SER A 314 -38.60 -45.13 -3.09
CA SER A 314 -37.34 -45.44 -2.43
C SER A 314 -36.82 -46.88 -2.64
N ASN A 315 -35.51 -47.09 -2.75
CA ASN A 315 -34.67 -47.66 -1.68
C ASN A 315 -33.26 -48.08 -2.14
N SER A 316 -32.29 -47.76 -1.28
CA SER A 316 -31.18 -48.58 -0.74
C SER A 316 -30.20 -49.33 -1.65
N CYS A 317 -28.92 -49.06 -1.38
CA CYS A 317 -27.69 -49.84 -1.63
C CYS A 317 -27.81 -51.36 -1.33
N HIS A 318 -27.03 -52.21 -2.05
CA HIS A 318 -25.72 -52.74 -1.61
C HIS A 318 -25.12 -53.77 -2.60
N ASN A 319 -23.79 -53.66 -2.81
CA ASN A 319 -22.77 -54.72 -2.94
C ASN A 319 -22.51 -55.55 -4.22
N GLN A 320 -21.19 -55.60 -4.49
CA GLN A 320 -20.34 -56.58 -5.19
C GLN A 320 -20.30 -56.64 -6.72
N LEU A 321 -19.08 -56.56 -7.27
CA LEU A 321 -18.54 -57.50 -8.27
C LEU A 321 -17.01 -57.35 -8.42
N CYS A 322 -16.32 -58.50 -8.35
CA CYS A 322 -14.89 -58.69 -8.63
C CYS A 322 -14.58 -58.74 -10.13
N LYS A 323 -13.36 -58.34 -10.56
CA LYS A 323 -12.50 -59.18 -11.43
C LYS A 323 -11.06 -58.67 -11.57
N GLN A 324 -10.16 -59.66 -11.74
CA GLN A 324 -8.70 -59.65 -11.84
C GLN A 324 -8.10 -58.83 -12.99
N GLY A 325 -6.83 -58.45 -12.80
CA GLY A 325 -5.84 -58.28 -13.86
C GLY A 325 -4.43 -58.09 -13.29
N ALA A 326 -3.54 -59.09 -13.48
CA ALA A 326 -2.13 -59.02 -13.11
C ALA A 326 -1.30 -58.46 -14.29
N GLY A 327 -0.39 -57.53 -14.00
CA GLY A 327 0.60 -57.02 -14.95
C GLY A 327 1.94 -56.81 -14.24
N ALA A 328 2.94 -57.59 -14.64
CA ALA A 328 4.29 -57.55 -14.12
C ALA A 328 5.06 -56.30 -14.60
N VAL A 329 5.82 -55.67 -13.70
CA VAL A 329 6.88 -54.73 -14.07
C VAL A 329 8.14 -55.11 -13.30
N ALA A 330 9.11 -55.67 -14.03
CA ALA A 330 10.48 -55.80 -13.60
C ALA A 330 11.31 -54.70 -14.26
N GLY A 331 12.15 -54.01 -13.49
CA GLY A 331 13.26 -53.25 -14.07
C GLY A 331 13.74 -52.04 -13.30
N VAL A 332 14.98 -52.16 -12.81
CA VAL A 332 15.96 -51.11 -12.50
C VAL A 332 16.09 -50.71 -11.02
N VAL A 333 16.88 -51.52 -10.31
CA VAL A 333 17.62 -51.15 -9.10
C VAL A 333 19.07 -50.95 -9.52
N THR A 334 19.55 -49.71 -9.65
CA THR A 334 20.97 -49.34 -9.55
C THR A 334 21.08 -47.81 -9.53
N ALA A 335 21.13 -47.21 -8.32
CA ALA A 335 21.79 -45.91 -8.04
C ALA A 335 21.62 -45.41 -6.59
N SER A 336 21.03 -46.18 -5.67
CA SER A 336 20.83 -45.71 -4.28
C SER A 336 22.10 -45.72 -3.40
N ALA A 337 23.22 -46.29 -3.87
CA ALA A 337 24.44 -46.38 -3.07
C ALA A 337 25.33 -45.11 -3.10
N PHE A 338 25.22 -44.24 -4.13
CA PHE A 338 26.07 -43.06 -4.24
C PHE A 338 25.55 -41.83 -3.48
N PHE A 339 24.23 -41.70 -3.32
CA PHE A 339 23.64 -40.57 -2.60
C PHE A 339 23.86 -40.63 -1.08
N VAL A 340 23.86 -41.84 -0.49
CA VAL A 340 24.04 -42.00 0.96
C VAL A 340 25.48 -41.70 1.38
N ILE A 341 26.46 -42.08 0.56
CA ILE A 341 27.88 -41.81 0.84
C ILE A 341 28.17 -40.31 0.73
N PHE A 342 27.59 -39.62 -0.26
CA PHE A 342 27.79 -38.19 -0.45
C PHE A 342 27.11 -37.33 0.64
N ALA A 343 25.91 -37.73 1.09
CA ALA A 343 25.24 -37.10 2.22
C ALA A 343 26.04 -37.26 3.53
N GLY A 344 26.65 -38.43 3.75
CA GLY A 344 27.53 -38.67 4.90
C GLY A 344 28.77 -37.77 4.91
N VAL A 345 29.40 -37.57 3.75
CA VAL A 345 30.57 -36.67 3.63
C VAL A 345 30.17 -35.21 3.84
N LEU A 346 29.05 -34.76 3.27
CA LEU A 346 28.55 -33.39 3.46
C LEU A 346 28.20 -33.11 4.93
N ILE A 347 27.49 -34.03 5.60
CA ILE A 347 27.17 -33.90 7.02
C ILE A 347 28.45 -33.89 7.87
N TRP A 348 29.44 -34.74 7.55
CA TRP A 348 30.72 -34.76 8.26
C TRP A 348 31.52 -33.46 8.07
N VAL A 349 31.59 -32.92 6.85
CA VAL A 349 32.27 -31.65 6.55
C VAL A 349 31.58 -30.47 7.25
N PHE A 350 30.25 -30.40 7.22
CA PHE A 350 29.50 -29.37 7.94
C PHE A 350 29.68 -29.48 9.45
N SER A 351 29.64 -30.69 10.00
CA SER A 351 29.87 -30.94 11.43
C SER A 351 31.28 -30.54 11.88
N LYS A 352 32.29 -30.71 11.00
CA LYS A 352 33.67 -30.34 11.29
C LYS A 352 33.90 -28.82 11.25
N ARG A 353 33.16 -28.09 10.40
CA ARG A 353 33.20 -26.62 10.36
C ARG A 353 32.53 -25.96 11.58
N PHE A 354 31.51 -26.57 12.17
CA PHE A 354 30.86 -26.03 13.37
C PHE A 354 31.59 -26.34 14.69
N LYS A 355 32.45 -27.36 14.74
CA LYS A 355 33.31 -27.61 15.91
C LYS A 355 34.43 -26.59 16.09
N HIS A 356 34.72 -25.77 15.08
CA HIS A 356 35.72 -24.70 15.17
C HIS A 356 35.18 -23.34 15.60
N VAL A 357 33.88 -23.22 15.88
CA VAL A 357 33.27 -21.96 16.34
C VAL A 357 32.43 -22.21 17.59
N LYS A 358 33.05 -22.62 18.71
CA LYS A 358 32.59 -22.32 20.09
C LYS A 358 33.76 -22.42 21.09
N LYS A 359 34.37 -21.29 21.40
CA LYS A 359 34.79 -20.92 22.75
C LYS A 359 34.52 -19.43 22.94
N PRO A 360 33.41 -19.02 23.58
CA PRO A 360 33.38 -17.73 24.25
C PRO A 360 34.14 -17.88 25.57
N VAL A 361 35.16 -17.04 25.73
CA VAL A 361 35.85 -16.78 26.99
C VAL A 361 34.83 -16.22 27.98
N SER A 362 34.75 -16.82 29.17
CA SER A 362 33.96 -16.25 30.27
C SER A 362 34.66 -14.99 30.76
N PHE A 363 34.06 -13.83 30.52
CA PHE A 363 34.33 -12.64 31.32
C PHE A 363 33.26 -12.57 32.40
N ALA A 364 33.67 -12.92 33.62
CA ALA A 364 33.00 -12.46 34.82
C ALA A 364 33.20 -10.95 34.89
N SER A 365 32.12 -10.17 34.83
CA SER A 365 32.15 -8.75 35.14
C SER A 365 31.61 -8.58 36.54
N GLU A 366 32.47 -8.07 37.43
CA GLU A 366 32.13 -7.55 38.74
C GLU A 366 30.95 -6.58 38.67
N VAL A 367 30.09 -6.67 39.68
CA VAL A 367 29.01 -5.73 39.95
C VAL A 367 29.59 -4.57 40.76
N PRO A 368 29.56 -3.31 40.26
CA PRO A 368 29.86 -2.16 41.11
C PRO A 368 28.67 -1.89 42.02
N LEU A 369 28.91 -1.91 43.33
CA LEU A 369 28.01 -1.38 44.35
C LEU A 369 27.82 0.13 44.15
N VAL A 370 26.58 0.55 43.85
CA VAL A 370 26.19 1.97 43.81
C VAL A 370 25.52 2.34 45.15
N PRO A 371 25.92 3.44 45.83
CA PRO A 371 25.26 3.90 47.04
C PRO A 371 23.84 4.40 46.75
N ARG A 372 22.90 3.97 47.57
CA ARG A 372 21.47 4.30 47.52
C ARG A 372 21.25 5.69 48.13
N ALA A 373 21.24 6.74 47.29
CA ALA A 373 20.78 8.07 47.71
C ALA A 373 19.27 8.20 47.43
N LYS A 374 18.50 8.53 48.47
CA LYS A 374 17.06 8.85 48.38
C LYS A 374 16.90 10.29 47.90
N PRO A 375 16.05 10.59 46.90
CA PRO A 375 15.64 11.96 46.64
C PRO A 375 14.52 12.35 47.62
N THR A 376 14.81 13.29 48.51
CA THR A 376 13.81 13.99 49.34
C THR A 376 13.32 15.19 48.53
N LEU A 377 12.06 15.18 48.09
CA LEU A 377 11.43 16.36 47.48
C LEU A 377 10.87 17.24 48.61
N SER A 378 11.53 18.36 48.90
CA SER A 378 10.92 19.49 49.60
C SER A 378 10.64 20.59 48.59
N PHE A 379 9.37 20.82 48.26
CA PHE A 379 8.95 21.97 47.46
C PHE A 379 8.90 23.22 48.36
N SER A 380 9.61 24.28 47.97
CA SER A 380 9.51 25.62 48.57
C SER A 380 8.71 26.53 47.64
N THR A 381 7.66 27.14 48.16
CA THR A 381 6.58 27.89 47.48
C THR A 381 6.97 29.31 47.05
N SER A 382 8.22 29.55 46.62
CA SER A 382 8.71 30.90 46.27
C SER A 382 9.14 31.10 44.82
N HIS A 383 9.06 30.08 43.95
CA HIS A 383 9.46 30.18 42.54
C HIS A 383 8.31 30.15 41.52
N LEU A 384 7.06 30.22 41.97
CA LEU A 384 5.86 30.13 41.12
C LEU A 384 5.13 31.48 40.91
N LEU A 385 5.80 32.60 41.19
CA LEU A 385 5.19 33.95 41.10
C LEU A 385 5.96 34.96 40.23
N LEU A 386 6.88 34.53 39.38
CA LEU A 386 7.68 35.46 38.56
C LEU A 386 7.73 35.12 37.05
N SER A 387 6.69 34.48 36.50
CA SER A 387 6.56 34.37 35.03
C SER A 387 5.14 34.61 34.49
N LEU A 388 4.29 35.30 35.25
CA LEU A 388 2.93 35.66 34.84
C LEU A 388 2.71 37.19 34.76
N GLN A 389 3.78 37.95 34.51
CA GLN A 389 3.72 39.42 34.46
C GLN A 389 4.35 40.06 33.20
N ASP A 390 4.72 39.30 32.16
CA ASP A 390 5.43 39.82 30.97
C ASP A 390 4.75 39.51 29.62
N SER A 391 3.41 39.53 29.54
CA SER A 391 2.73 39.41 28.23
C SER A 391 1.48 40.27 28.08
N VAL A 392 1.38 41.39 28.81
CA VAL A 392 0.33 42.40 28.58
C VAL A 392 0.97 43.77 28.41
N SER A 393 1.72 43.93 27.34
CA SER A 393 2.00 45.23 26.70
C SER A 393 2.46 44.96 25.28
N ASP A 394 1.98 45.78 24.34
CA ASP A 394 2.39 45.86 22.94
C ASP A 394 1.54 45.06 21.94
N CYS A 395 0.33 45.55 21.70
CA CYS A 395 -0.26 45.76 20.36
C CYS A 395 -1.59 46.53 20.47
N ASN A 396 -1.55 47.69 21.11
CA ASN A 396 -2.55 48.74 20.97
C ASN A 396 -1.85 49.91 20.26
N ASP A 397 -1.69 49.81 18.94
CA ASP A 397 -1.31 50.94 18.08
C ASP A 397 -1.53 50.56 16.61
N LEU A 398 -2.80 50.42 16.20
CA LEU A 398 -3.21 50.41 14.79
C LEU A 398 -4.68 50.79 14.63
N ILE A 399 -5.12 51.86 15.30
CA ILE A 399 -6.36 52.59 14.95
C ILE A 399 -6.07 54.09 15.08
N ALA A 400 -5.64 54.71 13.99
CA ALA A 400 -5.68 56.15 13.83
C ALA A 400 -6.27 56.48 12.45
N ILE A 401 -7.36 57.22 12.51
CA ILE A 401 -8.29 57.62 11.46
C ILE A 401 -7.63 58.64 10.52
N SER A 402 -7.74 58.43 9.21
CA SER A 402 -7.55 59.47 8.20
C SER A 402 -8.84 59.71 7.41
N SER A 403 -9.75 60.48 8.00
CA SER A 403 -10.84 61.12 7.28
C SER A 403 -10.35 62.47 6.75
N SER A 404 -10.08 62.55 5.45
CA SER A 404 -9.81 63.81 4.74
C SER A 404 -10.81 63.96 3.61
N SER A 405 -11.75 64.87 3.83
CA SER A 405 -12.66 65.48 2.86
C SER A 405 -11.93 66.10 1.67
N SER A 406 -12.43 65.88 0.46
CA SER A 406 -12.23 66.82 -0.63
C SER A 406 -13.56 67.08 -1.32
N GLU A 407 -14.17 68.21 -0.99
CA GLU A 407 -15.07 68.93 -1.89
C GLU A 407 -14.21 69.77 -2.84
N ASN A 408 -14.44 69.67 -4.14
CA ASN A 408 -14.38 70.84 -5.02
C ASN A 408 -15.17 70.62 -6.32
N SER A 409 -16.28 71.35 -6.40
CA SER A 409 -16.86 72.06 -7.56
C SER A 409 -16.68 71.55 -9.00
N PHE A 410 -17.82 71.21 -9.62
CA PHE A 410 -18.45 71.92 -10.75
C PHE A 410 -17.58 72.34 -11.97
N ILE A 411 -17.77 71.68 -13.13
CA ILE A 411 -18.00 72.32 -14.45
C ILE A 411 -18.94 71.44 -15.31
N ARG A 412 -20.14 72.00 -15.57
CA ARG A 412 -21.06 71.92 -16.74
C ARG A 412 -20.40 71.35 -18.03
N GLY A 413 -20.94 70.38 -18.78
CA GLY A 413 -22.27 70.23 -19.35
C GLY A 413 -22.16 70.12 -20.90
N HIS A 414 -23.16 69.49 -21.55
CA HIS A 414 -23.33 69.13 -22.99
C HIS A 414 -22.80 67.72 -23.37
N ASP A 415 -23.58 66.78 -23.92
CA ASP A 415 -24.74 66.87 -24.85
C ASP A 415 -25.81 65.78 -24.59
N LEU A 416 -27.10 66.12 -24.79
CA LEU A 416 -28.03 65.53 -25.78
C LEU A 416 -29.52 65.70 -25.39
N VAL A 417 -30.24 66.38 -26.29
CA VAL A 417 -31.71 66.48 -26.50
C VAL A 417 -32.52 67.34 -25.52
#